data_AF-A0A7W8G9N0-F1
#
_entry.id   AF-A0A7W8G9N0-F1
#
_cell.length_a   1.000
_cell.length_b   1.000
_cell.length_c   1.000
_cell.angle_alpha   90.00
_cell.angle_beta   90.00
_cell.angle_gamma   90.00
#
_symmetry.space_group_name_H-M   'P 1'
#
loop_
_entity.id
_entity.type
_entity.pdbx_description
1 polymer ?
#
loop_
_entity_poly.entity_id
_entity_poly.type
_entity_poly.pdbx_seq_one_letter_code
_entity_poly.pdbx_strand_id
1 'polypeptide(L)'
;MKKTVVSIAGTMMLALLLSCGSTKVDSDDIDSYGDETEATAIPLTAKKSSSQKIDSDPYSKSKIKGSGDRSFMEKLFEFKKFEKYDSTNVYLKKGKKRLCTFIHKPQTDLAGFLVRYDTSSYACFLATNERNALIKAANQYFEDFDNKKLDKKMKKSERAYGQVGAYEEFGIAESMMTSYSKPKAYFGYKFLGKSPYFCIYVVRSPNLNEDLGSNRPPQSVDQKYYFTRAQIEKLTDFLSDESIDALNAPIPTESAEPDSYEEAE
;
A
#
# COMPACT_ATOMS: atom_id res chain seq x y z
N MET A 1 -56.15 -71.05 26.66
CA MET A 1 -55.99 -71.08 25.19
C MET A 1 -55.53 -69.70 24.71
N LYS A 2 -54.47 -69.72 23.90
CA LYS A 2 -53.95 -68.73 22.93
C LYS A 2 -54.51 -67.29 22.85
N LYS A 3 -53.54 -66.34 22.94
CA LYS A 3 -53.26 -65.17 22.05
C LYS A 3 -54.25 -63.97 22.16
N THR A 4 -53.88 -62.68 22.14
CA THR A 4 -52.67 -61.96 21.71
C THR A 4 -52.62 -60.55 22.35
N VAL A 5 -51.39 -60.12 22.65
CA VAL A 5 -50.75 -58.77 22.74
C VAL A 5 -51.41 -57.71 21.79
N VAL A 6 -51.46 -56.38 22.00
CA VAL A 6 -50.42 -55.40 22.37
C VAL A 6 -51.02 -54.07 22.89
N SER A 7 -50.25 -53.45 23.77
CA SER A 7 -50.42 -52.27 24.61
C SER A 7 -50.42 -50.91 23.88
N ILE A 8 -51.19 -49.98 24.46
CA ILE A 8 -51.29 -48.54 24.19
C ILE A 8 -50.33 -47.80 25.14
N ALA A 9 -49.90 -46.60 24.71
CA ALA A 9 -49.11 -45.57 25.42
C ALA A 9 -47.60 -45.79 25.34
N GLY A 10 -46.77 -44.85 24.86
CA GLY A 10 -46.92 -43.40 24.82
C GLY A 10 -45.98 -42.81 25.87
N THR A 11 -44.83 -42.27 25.47
CA THR A 11 -44.12 -41.27 26.29
C THR A 11 -43.13 -40.49 25.43
N MET A 12 -43.24 -39.16 25.54
CA MET A 12 -42.26 -38.15 25.15
C MET A 12 -40.82 -38.56 25.47
N MET A 13 -39.90 -38.38 24.53
CA MET A 13 -38.49 -38.21 24.86
C MET A 13 -38.11 -36.74 24.80
N LEU A 14 -37.69 -36.28 25.98
CA LEU A 14 -36.97 -35.06 26.32
C LEU A 14 -35.92 -34.66 25.28
N ALA A 15 -35.97 -33.39 24.87
CA ALA A 15 -34.82 -32.67 24.37
C ALA A 15 -33.87 -32.36 25.54
N LEU A 16 -32.64 -32.88 25.51
CA LEU A 16 -31.52 -32.39 26.31
C LEU A 16 -30.24 -32.36 25.47
N LEU A 17 -29.94 -31.15 25.00
CA LEU A 17 -28.64 -30.46 25.06
C LEU A 17 -27.37 -31.33 24.96
N LEU A 18 -26.66 -31.21 23.83
CA LEU A 18 -25.21 -31.08 23.86
C LEU A 18 -24.81 -29.77 23.20
N SER A 19 -24.59 -28.79 24.07
CA SER A 19 -23.77 -27.61 23.87
C SER A 19 -22.44 -28.01 23.21
N CYS A 20 -22.34 -27.83 21.89
CA CYS A 20 -21.04 -27.66 21.25
C CYS A 20 -20.53 -26.28 21.67
N GLY A 21 -19.80 -26.26 22.79
CA GLY A 21 -19.00 -25.12 23.19
C GLY A 21 -18.08 -24.78 22.03
N SER A 22 -18.32 -23.64 21.40
CA SER A 22 -17.38 -23.04 20.47
C SER A 22 -16.15 -22.69 21.27
N THR A 23 -15.17 -23.59 21.26
CA THR A 23 -13.81 -23.27 21.65
C THR A 23 -13.38 -22.12 20.76
N LYS A 24 -13.12 -20.97 21.38
CA LYS A 24 -12.35 -19.90 20.77
C LYS A 24 -11.02 -20.52 20.36
N VAL A 25 -10.88 -20.80 19.08
CA VAL A 25 -9.57 -20.98 18.47
C VAL A 25 -8.96 -19.59 18.46
N ASP A 26 -8.13 -19.31 19.47
CA ASP A 26 -7.14 -18.25 19.36
C ASP A 26 -6.34 -18.56 18.10
N SER A 27 -6.52 -17.71 17.09
CA SER A 27 -5.79 -17.79 15.82
C SER A 27 -4.39 -17.28 16.05
N ASP A 28 -3.57 -18.11 16.69
CA ASP A 28 -2.12 -17.93 16.79
C ASP A 28 -1.38 -18.33 15.48
N ASP A 29 -2.12 -18.79 14.45
CA ASP A 29 -1.57 -19.16 13.12
C ASP A 29 -1.46 -17.98 12.14
N ILE A 30 -0.94 -16.83 12.58
CA ILE A 30 -0.49 -15.76 11.67
C ILE A 30 1.00 -15.56 11.89
N ASP A 31 1.83 -16.53 11.50
CA ASP A 31 3.28 -16.32 11.50
C ASP A 31 3.96 -16.99 10.28
N SER A 32 3.55 -16.54 9.09
CA SER A 32 4.38 -16.65 7.87
C SER A 32 5.21 -15.37 7.77
N TYR A 33 6.22 -15.24 8.62
CA TYR A 33 7.08 -14.04 8.72
C TYR A 33 8.23 -14.01 7.70
N GLY A 34 8.32 -14.95 6.74
CA GLY A 34 9.52 -15.06 5.90
C GLY A 34 9.38 -15.74 4.54
N ASP A 35 8.19 -15.91 3.99
CA ASP A 35 8.02 -16.70 2.76
C ASP A 35 7.41 -15.88 1.62
N GLU A 36 8.26 -15.14 0.89
CA GLU A 36 8.07 -14.80 -0.53
C GLU A 36 9.43 -14.74 -1.23
N THR A 37 9.77 -15.83 -1.93
CA THR A 37 10.79 -15.90 -2.97
C THR A 37 10.20 -15.39 -4.28
N GLU A 38 10.83 -14.35 -4.82
CA GLU A 38 11.18 -14.10 -6.22
C GLU A 38 11.48 -12.60 -6.35
N ALA A 39 12.75 -12.32 -6.63
CA ALA A 39 13.30 -10.99 -6.77
C ALA A 39 13.69 -10.81 -8.24
N THR A 40 13.06 -9.86 -8.91
CA THR A 40 13.60 -9.31 -10.15
C THR A 40 14.37 -8.05 -9.75
N ALA A 41 15.69 -8.16 -9.62
CA ALA A 41 16.56 -7.03 -9.31
C ALA A 41 16.73 -6.17 -10.56
N ILE A 42 16.54 -4.86 -10.42
CA ILE A 42 16.93 -3.86 -11.43
C ILE A 42 18.36 -3.40 -11.09
N PRO A 43 19.29 -3.32 -12.05
CA PRO A 43 20.65 -2.88 -11.79
C PRO A 43 20.72 -1.36 -11.54
N LEU A 44 21.29 -0.97 -10.40
CA LEU A 44 21.59 0.41 -10.01
C LEU A 44 22.94 0.86 -10.60
N THR A 45 22.96 1.98 -11.31
CA THR A 45 24.19 2.72 -11.61
C THR A 45 24.06 4.17 -11.16
N ALA A 46 24.81 4.50 -10.12
CA ALA A 46 24.78 5.78 -9.44
C ALA A 46 25.33 6.93 -10.28
N LYS A 47 24.62 8.07 -10.27
CA LYS A 47 25.22 9.41 -10.45
C LYS A 47 24.38 10.48 -9.74
N LYS A 48 25.10 11.33 -8.98
CA LYS A 48 24.59 12.46 -8.18
C LYS A 48 24.01 13.60 -9.02
N SER A 49 23.08 14.36 -8.40
CA SER A 49 22.76 15.81 -8.57
C SER A 49 21.26 16.02 -8.85
N SER A 50 20.53 17.05 -8.43
CA SER A 50 20.75 18.32 -7.69
C SER A 50 19.41 18.84 -7.19
N SER A 51 19.43 19.63 -6.13
CA SER A 51 18.30 20.31 -5.47
C SER A 51 17.59 21.37 -6.33
N GLN A 52 16.25 21.33 -6.35
CA GLN A 52 15.38 22.40 -6.88
C GLN A 52 14.35 22.91 -5.85
N LYS A 53 13.88 24.14 -6.11
CA LYS A 53 13.23 25.12 -5.21
C LYS A 53 11.95 24.64 -4.48
N ILE A 54 11.77 25.19 -3.27
CA ILE A 54 10.72 24.89 -2.30
C ILE A 54 9.38 25.52 -2.74
N ASP A 55 8.47 24.69 -3.23
CA ASP A 55 7.02 24.95 -3.24
C ASP A 55 6.49 24.62 -1.83
N SER A 56 5.71 25.50 -1.20
CA SER A 56 5.37 25.39 0.23
C SER A 56 4.37 24.26 0.56
N ASP A 57 3.70 23.71 -0.46
CA ASP A 57 2.86 22.52 -0.38
C ASP A 57 3.41 21.44 -1.33
N PRO A 58 3.97 20.33 -0.82
CA PRO A 58 4.56 19.27 -1.65
C PRO A 58 3.51 18.49 -2.47
N TYR A 59 2.23 18.81 -2.30
CA TYR A 59 1.10 18.20 -3.01
C TYR A 59 0.22 19.26 -3.69
N SER A 60 0.82 20.32 -4.22
CA SER A 60 0.14 21.35 -5.02
C SER A 60 -0.44 20.75 -6.32
N LYS A 61 -1.51 21.38 -6.87
CA LYS A 61 -2.16 20.90 -8.11
C LYS A 61 -1.19 20.89 -9.31
N SER A 62 -0.25 21.83 -9.37
CA SER A 62 0.81 21.90 -10.38
C SER A 62 1.73 20.69 -10.27
N LYS A 63 2.17 20.36 -9.05
CA LYS A 63 3.06 19.23 -8.79
C LYS A 63 2.41 17.88 -9.08
N ILE A 64 1.14 17.68 -8.71
CA ILE A 64 0.39 16.44 -9.01
C ILE A 64 0.20 16.24 -10.53
N LYS A 65 0.16 17.33 -11.30
CA LYS A 65 0.01 17.26 -12.77
C LYS A 65 1.33 17.03 -13.51
N GLY A 66 2.48 17.17 -12.86
CA GLY A 66 3.80 17.14 -13.51
C GLY A 66 4.13 18.44 -14.24
N SER A 67 5.41 18.68 -14.46
CA SER A 67 5.96 19.90 -15.08
C SER A 67 5.99 19.87 -16.62
N GLY A 68 5.31 18.92 -17.26
CA GLY A 68 5.32 18.74 -18.71
C GLY A 68 4.04 19.21 -19.41
N ASP A 69 4.20 19.85 -20.56
CA ASP A 69 3.15 20.01 -21.57
C ASP A 69 2.70 18.62 -22.03
N ARG A 70 1.70 18.04 -21.34
CA ARG A 70 1.13 16.75 -21.74
C ARG A 70 0.65 16.84 -23.18
N SER A 71 1.07 15.89 -24.00
CA SER A 71 0.70 15.85 -25.41
C SER A 71 -0.81 15.73 -25.56
N PHE A 72 -1.36 16.19 -26.69
CA PHE A 72 -2.80 16.09 -26.96
C PHE A 72 -3.32 14.65 -26.82
N MET A 73 -2.52 13.66 -27.20
CA MET A 73 -2.85 12.24 -27.06
C MET A 73 -2.90 11.80 -25.58
N GLU A 74 -1.98 12.25 -24.74
CA GLU A 74 -2.01 11.96 -23.29
C GLU A 74 -3.22 12.60 -22.59
N LYS A 75 -3.64 13.78 -23.05
CA LYS A 75 -4.86 14.47 -22.60
C LYS A 75 -6.14 13.78 -23.10
N LEU A 76 -6.14 13.27 -24.32
CA LEU A 76 -7.30 12.63 -24.96
C LEU A 76 -7.55 11.22 -24.46
N PHE A 77 -6.50 10.53 -24.01
CA PHE A 77 -6.58 9.13 -23.60
C PHE A 77 -6.62 8.95 -22.06
N GLU A 78 -6.18 9.90 -21.21
CA GLU A 78 -6.15 9.72 -19.72
C GLU A 78 -5.43 8.41 -19.27
N PHE A 79 -4.53 7.84 -20.08
CA PHE A 79 -3.94 6.54 -19.75
C PHE A 79 -2.88 6.71 -18.67
N LYS A 80 -3.28 6.26 -17.46
CA LYS A 80 -2.48 6.02 -16.26
C LYS A 80 -2.21 7.25 -15.39
N LYS A 81 -3.03 7.38 -14.33
CA LYS A 81 -2.84 8.34 -13.22
C LYS A 81 -1.51 8.17 -12.48
N PHE A 82 -0.89 7.00 -12.62
CA PHE A 82 0.39 6.58 -12.06
C PHE A 82 0.79 5.27 -12.76
N GLU A 83 2.08 4.97 -12.76
CA GLU A 83 2.67 3.73 -13.25
C GLU A 83 2.86 2.73 -12.10
N LYS A 84 2.91 1.44 -12.43
CA LYS A 84 3.08 0.33 -11.50
C LYS A 84 4.39 -0.38 -11.83
N TYR A 85 5.20 -0.68 -10.82
CA TYR A 85 6.57 -1.16 -11.01
C TYR A 85 6.81 -2.55 -10.44
N ASP A 86 6.51 -2.73 -9.16
CA ASP A 86 6.69 -4.00 -8.44
C ASP A 86 5.52 -4.21 -7.48
N SER A 87 5.45 -5.36 -6.84
CA SER A 87 4.44 -5.64 -5.83
C SER A 87 4.94 -6.59 -4.76
N THR A 88 4.35 -6.45 -3.58
CA THR A 88 4.54 -7.34 -2.44
C THR A 88 3.20 -7.60 -1.79
N ASN A 89 3.06 -8.70 -1.05
CA ASN A 89 1.93 -8.78 -0.12
C ASN A 89 2.19 -7.92 1.12
N VAL A 90 1.13 -7.36 1.70
CA VAL A 90 1.13 -6.66 2.98
C VAL A 90 0.00 -7.18 3.84
N TYR A 91 0.18 -7.12 5.16
CA TYR A 91 -0.83 -7.53 6.10
C TYR A 91 -1.70 -6.34 6.51
N LEU A 92 -3.00 -6.52 6.53
CA LEU A 92 -3.96 -5.57 7.07
C LEU A 92 -4.41 -5.98 8.47
N LYS A 93 -5.29 -5.18 9.07
CA LYS A 93 -5.96 -5.53 10.34
C LYS A 93 -6.55 -6.95 10.27
N LYS A 94 -6.38 -7.71 11.37
CA LYS A 94 -6.77 -9.14 11.49
C LYS A 94 -5.94 -10.10 10.62
N GLY A 95 -4.73 -9.71 10.18
CA GLY A 95 -3.80 -10.59 9.48
C GLY A 95 -4.17 -10.91 8.03
N LYS A 96 -5.14 -10.21 7.43
CA LYS A 96 -5.51 -10.40 6.03
C LYS A 96 -4.38 -9.93 5.11
N LYS A 97 -3.82 -10.82 4.29
CA LYS A 97 -2.87 -10.45 3.23
C LYS A 97 -3.58 -9.72 2.08
N ARG A 98 -2.93 -8.71 1.52
CA ARG A 98 -3.36 -7.98 0.32
C ARG A 98 -2.16 -7.66 -0.54
N LEU A 99 -2.37 -7.66 -1.85
CA LEU A 99 -1.39 -7.15 -2.80
C LEU A 99 -1.20 -5.64 -2.56
N CYS A 100 0.06 -5.25 -2.44
CA CYS A 100 0.54 -3.89 -2.38
C CYS A 100 1.39 -3.66 -3.61
N THR A 101 0.95 -2.77 -4.49
CA THR A 101 1.66 -2.45 -5.72
C THR A 101 2.41 -1.15 -5.54
N PHE A 102 3.69 -1.13 -5.90
CA PHE A 102 4.52 0.08 -5.88
C PHE A 102 4.17 0.95 -7.08
N ILE A 103 3.94 2.24 -6.81
CA ILE A 103 3.41 3.18 -7.79
C ILE A 103 4.23 4.47 -7.80
N HIS A 104 4.33 5.08 -8.98
CA HIS A 104 4.95 6.39 -9.17
C HIS A 104 4.15 7.22 -10.17
N LYS A 105 4.10 8.53 -9.96
CA LYS A 105 3.50 9.49 -10.88
C LYS A 105 4.59 10.02 -11.82
N PRO A 106 4.53 9.70 -13.12
CA PRO A 106 5.54 10.13 -14.08
C PRO A 106 5.78 11.64 -14.06
N GLN A 107 7.03 12.06 -14.28
CA GLN A 107 7.43 13.48 -14.33
C GLN A 107 7.20 14.22 -13.01
N THR A 108 7.10 13.49 -11.90
CA THR A 108 6.99 14.04 -10.55
C THR A 108 7.90 13.26 -9.61
N ASP A 109 8.09 13.81 -8.42
CA ASP A 109 8.69 13.09 -7.29
C ASP A 109 7.62 12.33 -6.49
N LEU A 110 6.40 12.12 -6.97
CA LEU A 110 5.37 11.43 -6.17
C LEU A 110 5.46 9.93 -6.40
N ALA A 111 5.81 9.18 -5.36
CA ALA A 111 5.83 7.72 -5.37
C ALA A 111 5.30 7.14 -4.07
N GLY A 112 4.89 5.89 -4.10
CA GLY A 112 4.32 5.23 -2.93
C GLY A 112 3.74 3.88 -3.29
N PHE A 113 2.54 3.59 -2.78
CA PHE A 113 1.94 2.27 -2.94
C PHE A 113 0.42 2.31 -3.08
N LEU A 114 -0.10 1.29 -3.74
CA LEU A 114 -1.52 1.04 -3.98
C LEU A 114 -1.95 -0.25 -3.29
N VAL A 115 -2.98 -0.16 -2.44
CA VAL A 115 -3.54 -1.32 -1.75
C VAL A 115 -5.06 -1.27 -1.79
N ARG A 116 -5.70 -2.43 -2.02
CA ARG A 116 -7.13 -2.59 -1.79
C ARG A 116 -7.39 -2.80 -0.29
N TYR A 117 -7.99 -1.79 0.34
CA TYR A 117 -8.35 -1.79 1.74
C TYR A 117 -9.87 -1.84 1.88
N ASP A 118 -10.37 -2.95 2.44
CA ASP A 118 -11.80 -3.24 2.53
C ASP A 118 -12.49 -3.24 1.15
N THR A 119 -13.41 -2.31 0.90
CA THR A 119 -14.17 -2.19 -0.36
C THR A 119 -13.55 -1.23 -1.38
N SER A 120 -12.50 -0.49 -0.99
CA SER A 120 -11.89 0.58 -1.79
C SER A 120 -10.41 0.33 -2.06
N SER A 121 -9.90 0.97 -3.10
CA SER A 121 -8.48 1.00 -3.46
C SER A 121 -7.92 2.38 -3.08
N TYR A 122 -6.72 2.38 -2.49
CA TYR A 122 -6.05 3.58 -1.99
C TYR A 122 -4.65 3.63 -2.58
N ALA A 123 -4.35 4.69 -3.34
CA ALA A 123 -3.01 5.02 -3.81
C ALA A 123 -2.45 6.10 -2.91
N CYS A 124 -1.50 5.72 -2.05
CA CYS A 124 -0.80 6.62 -1.16
C CYS A 124 0.51 7.07 -1.84
N PHE A 125 0.71 8.37 -1.96
CA PHE A 125 1.89 9.00 -2.54
C PHE A 125 2.60 9.86 -1.52
N LEU A 126 3.93 9.82 -1.56
CA LEU A 126 4.85 10.61 -0.76
C LEU A 126 5.76 11.38 -1.71
N ALA A 127 5.94 12.68 -1.41
CA ALA A 127 6.95 13.51 -2.05
C ALA A 127 8.34 13.24 -1.44
N THR A 128 9.38 13.86 -2.01
CA THR A 128 10.79 13.57 -1.69
C THR A 128 11.11 13.58 -0.20
N ASN A 129 10.70 14.63 0.51
CA ASN A 129 10.99 14.74 1.94
C ASN A 129 10.26 13.66 2.75
N GLU A 130 9.05 13.33 2.35
CA GLU A 130 8.21 12.34 3.01
C GLU A 130 8.65 10.90 2.73
N ARG A 131 9.14 10.60 1.52
CA ARG A 131 9.81 9.32 1.21
C ARG A 131 11.06 9.15 2.07
N ASN A 132 11.91 10.17 2.13
CA ASN A 132 13.13 10.15 2.94
C ASN A 132 12.82 9.99 4.44
N ALA A 133 11.73 10.58 4.93
CA ALA A 133 11.26 10.36 6.29
C ALA A 133 10.75 8.93 6.54
N LEU A 134 10.07 8.30 5.57
CA LEU A 134 9.69 6.89 5.65
C LEU A 134 10.91 5.98 5.68
N ILE A 135 11.88 6.19 4.78
CA ILE A 135 13.14 5.43 4.74
C ILE A 135 13.87 5.53 6.08
N LYS A 136 13.98 6.74 6.64
CA LYS A 136 14.57 6.95 7.97
C LYS A 136 13.81 6.19 9.07
N ALA A 137 12.47 6.20 9.03
CA ALA A 137 11.64 5.48 9.99
C ALA A 137 11.81 3.95 9.88
N ALA A 138 11.92 3.42 8.66
CA ALA A 138 12.20 2.01 8.41
C ALA A 138 13.58 1.59 8.93
N ASN A 139 14.61 2.41 8.69
CA ASN A 139 15.95 2.17 9.23
C ASN A 139 15.95 2.15 10.76
N GLN A 140 15.24 3.08 11.41
CA GLN A 140 15.09 3.06 12.87
C GLN A 140 14.39 1.79 13.37
N TYR A 141 13.36 1.32 12.65
CA TYR A 141 12.70 0.06 12.95
C TYR A 141 13.65 -1.14 12.79
N PHE A 142 14.47 -1.18 11.74
CA PHE A 142 15.46 -2.26 11.55
C PHE A 142 16.47 -2.30 12.70
N GLU A 143 16.99 -1.15 13.11
CA GLU A 143 17.88 -1.05 14.27
C GLU A 143 17.20 -1.56 15.56
N ASP A 144 15.96 -1.15 15.83
CA ASP A 144 15.25 -1.60 17.02
C ASP A 144 14.90 -3.09 16.95
N PHE A 145 14.62 -3.61 15.75
CA PHE A 145 14.38 -5.03 15.51
C PHE A 145 15.65 -5.85 15.81
N ASP A 146 16.78 -5.48 15.21
CA ASP A 146 18.05 -6.19 15.34
C ASP A 146 18.58 -6.13 16.79
N ASN A 147 18.36 -5.01 17.46
CA ASN A 147 18.71 -4.83 18.88
C ASN A 147 17.65 -5.34 19.86
N LYS A 148 16.58 -6.01 19.39
CA LYS A 148 15.49 -6.55 20.22
C LYS A 148 14.85 -5.53 21.17
N LYS A 149 14.75 -4.26 20.74
CA LYS A 149 14.17 -3.16 21.51
C LYS A 149 12.65 -3.04 21.35
N LEU A 150 12.06 -3.72 20.36
CA LEU A 150 10.63 -3.68 20.08
C LEU A 150 9.82 -4.38 21.18
N ASP A 151 8.93 -3.64 21.84
CA ASP A 151 8.03 -4.17 22.86
C ASP A 151 6.57 -4.21 22.37
N LYS A 152 5.92 -5.38 22.50
CA LYS A 152 4.51 -5.62 22.20
C LYS A 152 3.56 -4.82 23.10
N LYS A 153 3.98 -4.47 24.32
CA LYS A 153 3.19 -3.72 25.30
C LYS A 153 3.34 -2.20 25.17
N MET A 154 4.26 -1.72 24.33
CA MET A 154 4.49 -0.29 24.13
C MET A 154 3.20 0.39 23.63
N LYS A 155 2.78 1.44 24.34
CA LYS A 155 1.64 2.26 23.91
C LYS A 155 2.03 3.07 22.68
N LYS A 156 1.12 3.17 21.71
CA LYS A 156 1.30 3.95 20.47
C LYS A 156 2.52 3.50 19.62
N SER A 157 2.89 2.21 19.67
CA SER A 157 3.99 1.66 18.84
C SER A 157 3.80 1.91 17.34
N GLU A 158 2.56 1.98 16.85
CA GLU A 158 2.21 2.32 15.46
C GLU A 158 2.53 3.78 15.07
N ARG A 159 3.10 4.58 15.98
CA ARG A 159 3.52 5.97 15.77
C ARG A 159 4.93 6.25 16.29
N ALA A 160 5.70 5.20 16.59
CA ALA A 160 6.99 5.30 17.27
C ALA A 160 8.05 6.06 16.47
N TYR A 161 7.94 6.07 15.14
CA TYR A 161 8.99 6.56 14.23
C TYR A 161 8.60 7.85 13.49
N GLY A 162 7.59 8.57 14.00
CA GLY A 162 7.18 9.88 13.49
C GLY A 162 5.97 9.84 12.56
N GLN A 163 5.78 10.95 11.84
CA GLN A 163 4.66 11.15 10.93
C GLN A 163 5.04 12.09 9.78
N VAL A 164 4.30 11.99 8.68
CA VAL A 164 4.39 12.87 7.50
C VAL A 164 3.01 13.20 6.97
N GLY A 165 2.93 14.21 6.10
CA GLY A 165 1.77 14.36 5.20
C GLY A 165 1.86 13.39 4.02
N ALA A 166 0.74 12.98 3.46
CA ALA A 166 0.69 12.19 2.24
C ALA A 166 -0.34 12.79 1.27
N TYR A 167 -0.28 12.36 0.01
CA TYR A 167 -1.34 12.55 -0.95
C TYR A 167 -1.98 11.20 -1.25
N GLU A 168 -3.30 11.14 -1.18
CA GLU A 168 -4.03 9.89 -1.35
C GLU A 168 -5.10 10.05 -2.42
N GLU A 169 -5.09 9.18 -3.42
CA GLU A 169 -6.22 8.98 -4.34
C GLU A 169 -6.98 7.72 -3.92
N PHE A 170 -8.31 7.72 -4.01
CA PHE A 170 -9.11 6.57 -3.62
C PHE A 170 -10.45 6.44 -4.35
N GLY A 171 -10.95 5.21 -4.40
CA GLY A 171 -12.22 4.85 -5.05
C GLY A 171 -12.50 3.35 -4.94
N ILE A 172 -13.67 2.89 -5.37
CA ILE A 172 -14.08 1.48 -5.27
C ILE A 172 -13.16 0.55 -6.11
N ALA A 173 -12.68 1.09 -7.23
CA ALA A 173 -11.73 0.46 -8.14
C ALA A 173 -10.72 1.50 -8.64
N GLU A 174 -9.58 1.05 -9.16
CA GLU A 174 -8.50 1.93 -9.63
C GLU A 174 -8.96 2.91 -10.73
N SER A 175 -9.73 2.43 -11.70
CA SER A 175 -10.34 3.26 -12.76
C SER A 175 -11.31 4.31 -12.21
N MET A 176 -11.85 4.09 -11.01
CA MET A 176 -12.84 4.94 -10.35
C MET A 176 -12.24 5.81 -9.23
N MET A 177 -10.91 5.91 -9.13
CA MET A 177 -10.22 6.74 -8.13
C MET A 177 -10.37 8.23 -8.44
N THR A 178 -11.55 8.78 -8.19
CA THR A 178 -11.89 10.19 -8.45
C THR A 178 -11.87 11.06 -7.19
N SER A 179 -11.81 10.42 -6.02
CA SER A 179 -11.64 11.09 -4.73
C SER A 179 -10.15 11.22 -4.40
N TYR A 180 -9.80 12.30 -3.71
CA TYR A 180 -8.45 12.47 -3.17
C TYR A 180 -8.48 13.16 -1.81
N SER A 181 -7.47 12.88 -0.99
CA SER A 181 -7.30 13.48 0.33
C SER A 181 -5.83 13.81 0.59
N LYS A 182 -5.56 14.57 1.66
CA LYS A 182 -4.20 14.85 2.15
C LYS A 182 -4.08 14.33 3.60
N PRO A 183 -3.93 13.01 3.80
CA PRO A 183 -3.92 12.43 5.14
C PRO A 183 -2.57 12.64 5.84
N LYS A 184 -2.56 12.38 7.15
CA LYS A 184 -1.31 12.14 7.89
C LYS A 184 -0.99 10.65 7.87
N ALA A 185 0.24 10.31 7.56
CA ALA A 185 0.78 8.95 7.67
C ALA A 185 1.71 8.88 8.89
N TYR A 186 1.48 7.94 9.79
CA TYR A 186 2.34 7.64 10.93
C TYR A 186 3.17 6.40 10.65
N PHE A 187 4.40 6.39 11.16
CA PHE A 187 5.32 5.27 11.04
C PHE A 187 5.60 4.67 12.41
N GLY A 188 5.68 3.35 12.46
CA GLY A 188 5.84 2.64 13.72
C GLY A 188 5.96 1.15 13.52
N TYR A 189 5.56 0.38 14.52
CA TYR A 189 5.51 -1.07 14.44
C TYR A 189 4.30 -1.64 15.17
N LYS A 190 3.92 -2.86 14.80
CA LYS A 190 2.89 -3.63 15.50
C LYS A 190 3.26 -5.11 15.50
N PHE A 191 3.11 -5.75 16.65
CA PHE A 191 3.18 -7.20 16.74
C PHE A 191 1.88 -7.81 16.21
N LEU A 192 1.99 -8.66 15.19
CA LEU A 192 0.94 -9.58 14.75
C LEU A 192 1.39 -10.98 15.17
N GLY A 193 0.64 -11.63 16.06
CA GLY A 193 1.12 -12.84 16.73
C GLY A 193 2.37 -12.55 17.59
N LYS A 194 3.47 -13.23 17.28
CA LYS A 194 4.76 -13.10 17.98
C LYS A 194 5.76 -12.21 17.23
N SER A 195 5.52 -11.95 15.94
CA SER A 195 6.44 -11.21 15.10
C SER A 195 6.09 -9.72 15.01
N PRO A 196 7.09 -8.82 15.08
CA PRO A 196 6.87 -7.40 14.86
C PRO A 196 6.89 -7.06 13.36
N TYR A 197 5.92 -6.28 12.93
CA TYR A 197 5.78 -5.76 11.57
C TYR A 197 5.96 -4.25 11.58
N PHE A 198 6.63 -3.71 10.56
CA PHE A 198 6.65 -2.27 10.32
C PHE A 198 5.22 -1.81 9.98
N CYS A 199 4.79 -0.70 10.57
CA CYS A 199 3.43 -0.18 10.43
C CYS A 199 3.46 1.17 9.72
N ILE A 200 2.74 1.26 8.60
CA ILE A 200 2.32 2.53 8.02
C ILE A 200 0.84 2.71 8.35
N TYR A 201 0.54 3.73 9.15
CA TYR A 201 -0.82 4.09 9.53
C TYR A 201 -1.24 5.41 8.86
N VAL A 202 -2.04 5.31 7.80
CA VAL A 202 -2.67 6.47 7.15
C VAL A 202 -4.00 6.76 7.85
N VAL A 203 -4.11 7.95 8.45
CA VAL A 203 -5.32 8.38 9.17
C VAL A 203 -6.35 8.89 8.17
N ARG A 204 -7.62 8.58 8.42
CA ARG A 204 -8.76 9.13 7.66
C ARG A 204 -8.60 10.64 7.46
N SER A 205 -8.93 11.10 6.26
CA SER A 205 -8.87 12.53 5.91
C SER A 205 -10.07 12.90 5.04
N PRO A 206 -10.59 14.14 5.14
CA PRO A 206 -11.69 14.61 4.30
C PRO A 206 -11.39 14.45 2.81
N ASN A 207 -12.42 14.16 2.02
CA ASN A 207 -12.27 14.10 0.58
C ASN A 207 -12.26 15.53 0.02
N LEU A 208 -11.13 15.95 -0.54
CA LEU A 208 -10.95 17.30 -1.09
C LEU A 208 -11.62 17.48 -2.47
N ASN A 209 -12.43 16.49 -2.88
CA ASN A 209 -13.18 16.48 -4.14
C ASN A 209 -14.69 16.23 -3.94
N GLU A 210 -15.21 16.54 -2.75
CA GLU A 210 -16.62 16.34 -2.37
C GLU A 210 -17.59 17.15 -3.23
N ASP A 211 -17.25 18.38 -3.60
CA ASP A 211 -18.16 19.30 -4.29
C ASP A 211 -18.44 18.94 -5.76
N LEU A 212 -17.81 17.89 -6.29
CA LEU A 212 -17.91 17.50 -7.70
C LEU A 212 -18.91 16.35 -7.99
N GLY A 213 -19.83 16.01 -7.07
CA GLY A 213 -20.98 15.16 -7.37
C GLY A 213 -21.54 14.30 -6.23
N SER A 214 -22.75 13.77 -6.43
CA SER A 214 -23.63 13.19 -5.38
C SER A 214 -23.31 11.77 -4.89
N ASN A 215 -22.20 11.13 -5.30
CA ASN A 215 -21.88 9.73 -4.95
C ASN A 215 -20.41 9.51 -4.54
N ARG A 216 -19.79 10.50 -3.91
CA ARG A 216 -18.39 10.41 -3.49
C ARG A 216 -18.30 10.21 -1.98
N PRO A 217 -17.42 9.33 -1.50
CA PRO A 217 -17.19 9.18 -0.06
C PRO A 217 -16.72 10.52 0.54
N PRO A 218 -17.24 10.94 1.71
CA PRO A 218 -16.88 12.22 2.35
C PRO A 218 -15.51 12.17 3.07
N GLN A 219 -14.87 11.01 3.14
CA GLN A 219 -13.54 10.87 3.71
C GLN A 219 -12.95 9.53 3.31
N SER A 220 -11.63 9.42 3.38
CA SER A 220 -10.96 8.12 3.39
C SER A 220 -11.18 7.40 4.73
N VAL A 221 -10.81 6.12 4.79
CA VAL A 221 -10.88 5.33 6.03
C VAL A 221 -9.52 5.28 6.71
N ASP A 222 -9.48 4.89 7.98
CA ASP A 222 -8.22 4.60 8.67
C ASP A 222 -7.59 3.32 8.08
N GLN A 223 -6.38 3.43 7.57
CA GLN A 223 -5.68 2.34 6.90
C GLN A 223 -4.40 1.99 7.64
N LYS A 224 -4.24 0.70 7.98
CA LYS A 224 -3.03 0.20 8.63
C LYS A 224 -2.42 -0.92 7.81
N TYR A 225 -1.21 -0.67 7.34
CA TYR A 225 -0.43 -1.56 6.52
C TYR A 225 0.73 -2.10 7.35
N TYR A 226 0.82 -3.42 7.46
CA TYR A 226 1.82 -4.11 8.25
C TYR A 226 2.75 -4.89 7.30
N PHE A 227 4.02 -4.51 7.29
CA PHE A 227 5.06 -5.06 6.43
C PHE A 227 6.01 -5.92 7.26
N THR A 228 6.42 -7.07 6.74
CA THR A 228 7.62 -7.75 7.28
C THR A 228 8.84 -6.90 6.96
N ARG A 229 9.99 -7.21 7.59
CA ARG A 229 11.26 -6.52 7.31
C ARG A 229 11.60 -6.48 5.82
N ALA A 230 11.57 -7.63 5.16
CA ALA A 230 11.88 -7.75 3.73
C ALA A 230 10.90 -6.94 2.85
N GLN A 231 9.63 -6.87 3.23
CA GLN A 231 8.62 -6.15 2.46
C GLN A 231 8.80 -4.63 2.57
N ILE A 232 9.13 -4.12 3.77
CA ILE A 232 9.40 -2.68 3.93
C ILE A 232 10.75 -2.30 3.30
N GLU A 233 11.75 -3.18 3.34
CA GLU A 233 13.04 -2.99 2.66
C GLU A 233 12.85 -2.81 1.14
N LYS A 234 12.10 -3.72 0.50
CA LYS A 234 11.71 -3.59 -0.92
C LYS A 234 11.03 -2.26 -1.21
N LEU A 235 10.09 -1.84 -0.35
CA LEU A 235 9.39 -0.56 -0.53
C LEU A 235 10.36 0.62 -0.37
N THR A 236 11.27 0.61 0.60
CA THR A 236 12.23 1.71 0.81
C THR A 236 13.24 1.82 -0.32
N ASP A 237 13.66 0.69 -0.91
CA ASP A 237 14.56 0.68 -2.06
C ASP A 237 13.88 1.32 -3.27
N PHE A 238 12.62 0.95 -3.54
CA PHE A 238 11.81 1.57 -4.59
C PHE A 238 11.62 3.08 -4.36
N LEU A 239 11.39 3.51 -3.11
CA LEU A 239 11.14 4.91 -2.76
C LEU A 239 12.41 5.78 -2.68
N SER A 240 13.60 5.19 -2.83
CA SER A 240 14.86 5.94 -2.78
C SER A 240 14.91 7.02 -3.86
N ASP A 241 15.61 8.12 -3.56
CA ASP A 241 15.77 9.22 -4.53
C ASP A 241 16.46 8.74 -5.82
N GLU A 242 17.44 7.84 -5.72
CA GLU A 242 18.09 7.23 -6.88
C GLU A 242 17.11 6.45 -7.77
N SER A 243 16.23 5.65 -7.16
CA SER A 243 15.19 4.91 -7.88
C SER A 243 14.22 5.87 -8.58
N ILE A 244 13.67 6.84 -7.86
CA ILE A 244 12.67 7.76 -8.42
C ILE A 244 13.27 8.70 -9.49
N ASP A 245 14.52 9.13 -9.33
CA ASP A 245 15.22 9.93 -10.33
C ASP A 245 15.49 9.11 -11.60
N ALA A 246 15.86 7.83 -11.47
CA ALA A 246 16.03 6.93 -12.61
C ALA A 246 14.72 6.71 -13.38
N LEU A 247 13.59 6.61 -12.69
CA LEU A 247 12.25 6.48 -13.31
C LEU A 247 11.82 7.74 -14.07
N ASN A 248 12.35 8.91 -13.70
CA ASN A 248 12.06 10.17 -14.37
C ASN A 248 13.09 10.54 -15.46
N ALA A 249 14.15 9.74 -15.65
CA ALA A 249 15.17 10.02 -16.65
C ALA A 249 14.57 9.96 -18.07
N PRO A 250 14.97 10.86 -18.99
CA PRO A 250 14.57 10.78 -20.38
C PRO A 250 15.01 9.45 -20.98
N ILE A 251 14.11 8.72 -21.64
CA ILE A 251 14.48 7.52 -22.40
C ILE A 251 15.42 7.98 -23.53
N PRO A 252 16.65 7.44 -23.65
CA PRO A 252 17.53 7.78 -24.75
C PRO A 252 16.81 7.51 -26.06
N THR A 253 16.61 8.55 -26.86
CA THR A 253 16.08 8.41 -28.21
C THR A 253 17.18 7.74 -29.02
N GLU A 254 17.08 6.43 -29.21
CA GLU A 254 17.88 5.73 -30.19
C GLU A 254 17.60 6.41 -31.53
N SER A 255 18.56 7.16 -32.02
CA SER A 255 18.47 7.85 -33.30
C SER A 255 18.28 6.78 -34.36
N ALA A 256 17.06 6.68 -34.90
CA ALA A 256 16.81 5.93 -36.11
C ALA A 256 17.78 6.45 -37.18
N GLU A 257 18.79 5.66 -37.51
CA GLU A 257 19.61 5.92 -38.67
C GLU A 257 18.66 5.98 -39.88
N PRO A 258 18.76 7.01 -40.72
CA PRO A 258 17.97 7.04 -41.94
C PRO A 258 18.47 5.91 -42.84
N ASP A 259 17.64 4.88 -43.04
CA ASP A 259 17.83 3.87 -44.08
C ASP A 259 17.97 4.61 -45.42
N SER A 260 19.21 4.73 -45.89
CA SER A 260 19.53 5.21 -47.21
C SER A 260 19.11 4.15 -48.22
N TYR A 261 17.99 4.38 -48.91
CA TYR A 261 17.67 3.66 -50.13
C TYR A 261 18.65 4.12 -51.21
N GLU A 262 19.62 3.29 -51.55
CA GLU A 262 20.34 3.43 -52.82
C GLU A 262 19.36 3.09 -53.95
N GLU A 263 19.03 4.09 -54.77
CA GLU A 263 18.38 3.88 -56.06
C GLU A 263 19.34 3.09 -56.96
N ALA A 264 18.93 1.90 -57.38
CA ALA A 264 19.60 1.17 -58.45
C ALA A 264 19.01 1.64 -59.79
N GLU A 265 19.86 2.28 -60.62
CA GLU A 265 19.64 2.59 -62.03
C GLU A 265 19.49 1.32 -62.90
#